data_AF-A0A7C6ZW01-F1
#
_entry.id   AF-A0A7C6ZW01-F1
#
_cell.length_a   1.000
_cell.length_b   1.000
_cell.length_c   1.000
_cell.angle_alpha   90.00
_cell.angle_beta   90.00
_cell.angle_gamma   90.00
#
_symmetry.space_group_name_H-M   'P 1'
#
loop_
_entity.id
_entity.type
_entity.pdbx_description
1 polymer ?
#
loop_
_entity_poly.entity_id
_entity_poly.type
_entity_poly.pdbx_seq_one_letter_code
_entity_poly.pdbx_strand_id
1 'polypeptide(L)'
;MSDTTVLRAVTSIEEVEHFQQLERLIWQSPPEDVVPVHVAITVIRNGGGLIAAFDAAGPVETGGMVGLTFWFPGLGIPTTHATERGGEEETGRMGNKPNLPISQSPNLPISNLQSPISNLPILSSASRPSPLLKMCSHMAGVLPAWQGRGLGVRLKLAQRDAILAQGMTDWVTWTYDPLFRVNAVLNIHRLGAVCNTYKRDWYGVMKDGLNAGVPSDRCQVDWWLTSARVVRRVARDKGRRDLGGALPADLQVLPTVASGPNFRAPVEVEPTLDGRPVAVPIPDDIAAIRRSDAGLGMAWRLAMRQHLEQAFATGYVMTDCVQLGDAGWHYLLTLQSE
;
A
#
# COMPACT_ATOMS: atom_id res chain seq x y z
N MET A 1 7.23 -27.69 -9.49
CA MET A 1 5.97 -27.63 -10.25
C MET A 1 6.05 -26.41 -11.14
N SER A 2 5.91 -26.59 -12.45
CA SER A 2 5.84 -25.48 -13.40
C SER A 2 4.68 -24.56 -13.03
N ASP A 3 4.94 -23.27 -12.89
CA ASP A 3 3.93 -22.27 -12.57
C ASP A 3 3.01 -22.08 -13.78
N THR A 4 1.85 -22.72 -13.76
CA THR A 4 0.83 -22.71 -14.82
C THR A 4 -0.06 -21.47 -14.76
N THR A 5 0.20 -20.56 -13.81
CA THR A 5 -0.68 -19.41 -13.57
C THR A 5 -0.47 -18.31 -14.60
N VAL A 6 -1.54 -17.91 -15.30
CA VAL A 6 -1.52 -16.82 -16.28
C VAL A 6 -2.12 -15.55 -15.66
N LEU A 7 -1.42 -14.41 -15.76
CA LEU A 7 -1.93 -13.12 -15.31
C LEU A 7 -2.38 -12.30 -16.52
N ARG A 8 -3.58 -11.73 -16.45
CA ARG A 8 -4.10 -10.82 -17.48
C ARG A 8 -5.12 -9.85 -16.92
N ALA A 9 -5.34 -8.77 -17.66
CA ALA A 9 -6.43 -7.85 -17.39
C ALA A 9 -7.79 -8.54 -17.56
N VAL A 10 -8.74 -8.17 -16.70
CA VAL A 10 -10.15 -8.53 -16.80
C VAL A 10 -10.88 -7.43 -17.56
N THR A 11 -11.59 -7.80 -18.62
CA THR A 11 -12.22 -6.82 -19.53
C THR A 11 -13.67 -7.15 -19.90
N SER A 12 -14.12 -8.41 -19.71
CA SER A 12 -15.49 -8.81 -19.97
C SER A 12 -16.38 -8.67 -18.73
N ILE A 13 -17.70 -8.53 -18.94
CA ILE A 13 -18.67 -8.44 -17.85
C ILE A 13 -18.71 -9.76 -17.06
N GLU A 14 -18.72 -10.89 -17.76
CA GLU A 14 -18.71 -12.23 -17.17
C GLU A 14 -17.51 -12.43 -16.24
N GLU A 15 -16.32 -11.95 -16.62
CA GLU A 15 -15.14 -12.04 -15.76
C GLU A 15 -15.23 -11.11 -14.55
N VAL A 16 -15.91 -9.97 -14.66
CA VAL A 16 -16.17 -9.10 -13.50
C VAL A 16 -17.16 -9.77 -12.52
N GLU A 17 -18.11 -10.56 -13.01
CA GLU A 17 -18.98 -11.39 -12.17
C GLU A 17 -18.18 -12.49 -11.45
N HIS A 18 -17.26 -13.16 -12.16
CA HIS A 18 -16.33 -14.11 -11.56
C HIS A 18 -15.43 -13.47 -10.49
N PHE A 19 -15.00 -12.23 -10.69
CA PHE A 19 -14.25 -11.46 -9.69
C PHE A 19 -15.02 -11.31 -8.38
N GLN A 20 -16.33 -11.05 -8.42
CA GLN A 20 -17.15 -10.99 -7.20
C GLN A 20 -17.18 -12.33 -6.46
N GLN A 21 -17.20 -13.46 -7.18
CA GLN A 21 -17.15 -14.79 -6.55
C GLN A 21 -15.78 -15.01 -5.90
N LEU A 22 -14.71 -14.65 -6.61
CA LEU A 22 -13.35 -14.76 -6.09
C LEU A 22 -13.16 -13.91 -4.81
N GLU A 23 -13.70 -12.70 -4.77
CA GLU A 23 -13.68 -11.85 -3.57
C GLU A 23 -14.28 -12.56 -2.35
N ARG A 24 -15.46 -13.18 -2.51
CA ARG A 24 -16.11 -13.92 -1.43
C ARG A 24 -15.25 -15.09 -0.94
N LEU A 25 -14.62 -15.81 -1.86
CA LEU A 25 -13.77 -16.96 -1.50
C LEU A 25 -12.49 -16.55 -0.77
N ILE A 26 -11.92 -15.37 -1.09
CA ILE A 26 -10.68 -14.89 -0.45
C ILE A 26 -10.98 -14.31 0.94
N TRP A 27 -11.96 -13.42 1.05
CA TRP A 27 -12.18 -12.62 2.27
C TRP A 27 -13.36 -13.10 3.11
N GLN A 28 -14.13 -14.08 2.63
CA GLN A 28 -15.37 -14.55 3.27
C GLN A 28 -16.34 -13.40 3.52
N SER A 29 -16.32 -12.39 2.64
CA SER A 29 -17.14 -11.19 2.74
C SER A 29 -18.61 -11.53 2.54
N PRO A 30 -19.51 -10.89 3.31
CA PRO A 30 -20.94 -11.00 3.04
C PRO A 30 -21.28 -10.33 1.70
N PRO A 31 -22.42 -10.69 1.07
CA PRO A 31 -22.80 -10.19 -0.25
C PRO A 31 -22.84 -8.67 -0.40
N GLU A 32 -23.14 -7.94 0.67
CA GLU A 32 -23.18 -6.48 0.69
C GLU A 32 -21.80 -5.81 0.67
N ASP A 33 -20.74 -6.54 1.04
CA ASP A 33 -19.39 -6.01 1.14
C ASP A 33 -18.55 -6.26 -0.13
N VAL A 34 -19.10 -6.97 -1.13
CA VAL A 34 -18.42 -7.18 -2.41
C VAL A 34 -18.54 -5.96 -3.33
N VAL A 35 -17.51 -5.72 -4.14
CA VAL A 35 -17.54 -4.61 -5.12
C VAL A 35 -18.63 -4.88 -6.16
N PRO A 36 -19.65 -4.02 -6.31
CA PRO A 36 -20.72 -4.24 -7.28
C PRO A 36 -20.19 -4.30 -8.72
N VAL A 37 -20.67 -5.24 -9.54
CA VAL A 37 -20.23 -5.44 -10.94
C VAL A 37 -20.19 -4.14 -11.74
N HIS A 38 -21.27 -3.34 -11.67
CA HIS A 38 -21.36 -2.08 -12.41
C HIS A 38 -20.33 -1.03 -11.94
N VAL A 39 -19.94 -1.04 -10.67
CA VAL A 39 -18.87 -0.19 -10.12
C VAL A 39 -17.52 -0.66 -10.63
N ALA A 40 -17.24 -1.96 -10.57
CA ALA A 40 -15.99 -2.53 -11.09
C ALA A 40 -15.81 -2.24 -12.59
N ILE A 41 -16.86 -2.39 -13.41
CA ILE A 41 -16.85 -2.02 -14.83
C ILE A 41 -16.55 -0.53 -15.00
N THR A 42 -17.20 0.33 -14.21
CA THR A 42 -16.99 1.78 -14.26
C THR A 42 -15.54 2.13 -13.95
N VAL A 43 -14.94 1.53 -12.91
CA VAL A 43 -13.54 1.72 -12.54
C VAL A 43 -12.59 1.28 -13.67
N ILE A 44 -12.77 0.07 -14.19
CA ILE A 44 -11.91 -0.49 -15.26
C ILE A 44 -11.92 0.41 -16.50
N ARG A 45 -13.08 1.01 -16.83
CA ARG A 45 -13.22 1.87 -18.01
C ARG A 45 -12.72 3.31 -17.82
N ASN A 46 -12.40 3.73 -16.60
CA ASN A 46 -12.09 5.12 -16.28
C ASN A 46 -10.71 5.27 -15.59
N GLY A 47 -9.69 4.58 -16.10
CA GLY A 47 -8.31 4.70 -15.64
C GLY A 47 -7.93 3.77 -14.48
N GLY A 48 -8.90 3.09 -13.88
CA GLY A 48 -8.65 1.98 -12.96
C GLY A 48 -8.34 0.68 -13.69
N GLY A 49 -8.30 -0.42 -12.95
CA GLY A 49 -8.09 -1.73 -13.55
C GLY A 49 -8.27 -2.89 -12.60
N LEU A 50 -8.38 -4.06 -13.20
CA LEU A 50 -8.46 -5.36 -12.57
C LEU A 50 -7.54 -6.32 -13.33
N ILE A 51 -6.55 -6.87 -12.66
CA ILE A 51 -5.73 -7.97 -13.18
C ILE A 51 -6.02 -9.20 -12.32
N ALA A 52 -6.31 -10.32 -12.98
CA ALA A 52 -6.54 -11.59 -12.35
C ALA A 52 -5.46 -12.61 -12.76
N ALA A 53 -5.20 -13.53 -11.85
CA ALA A 53 -4.39 -14.72 -12.04
C ALA A 53 -5.31 -15.91 -12.26
N PHE A 54 -5.07 -16.70 -13.31
CA PHE A 54 -5.87 -17.84 -13.70
C PHE A 54 -5.05 -19.13 -13.64
N ASP A 55 -5.67 -20.20 -13.17
CA ASP A 55 -5.09 -21.54 -13.11
C ASP A 55 -6.14 -22.56 -13.61
N ALA A 56 -5.69 -23.59 -14.33
CA ALA A 56 -6.57 -24.65 -14.80
C ALA A 56 -7.24 -25.44 -13.66
N ALA A 57 -6.61 -25.48 -12.48
CA ALA A 57 -7.18 -26.06 -11.26
C ALA A 57 -7.99 -25.05 -10.43
N GLY A 58 -8.19 -23.82 -10.93
CA GLY A 58 -8.96 -22.79 -10.24
C GLY A 58 -10.46 -23.13 -10.14
N PRO A 59 -11.19 -22.56 -9.16
CA PRO A 59 -12.62 -22.84 -8.99
C PRO A 59 -13.46 -22.41 -10.20
N VAL A 60 -14.42 -23.24 -10.60
CA VAL A 60 -15.26 -23.03 -11.78
C VAL A 60 -16.13 -21.78 -11.63
N GLU A 61 -16.64 -21.53 -10.43
CA GLU A 61 -17.46 -20.37 -10.08
C GLU A 61 -16.72 -19.03 -10.20
N THR A 62 -15.38 -19.07 -10.26
CA THR A 62 -14.53 -17.90 -10.51
C THR A 62 -14.00 -17.85 -11.94
N GLY A 63 -14.50 -18.71 -12.84
CA GLY A 63 -13.96 -18.85 -14.19
C GLY A 63 -12.47 -19.25 -14.20
N GLY A 64 -12.00 -19.95 -13.15
CA GLY A 64 -10.60 -20.33 -12.97
C GLY A 64 -9.71 -19.23 -12.37
N MET A 65 -10.25 -18.10 -11.90
CA MET A 65 -9.46 -17.08 -11.21
C MET A 65 -9.02 -17.55 -9.82
N VAL A 66 -7.75 -17.36 -9.48
CA VAL A 66 -7.15 -17.79 -8.20
C VAL A 66 -6.53 -16.65 -7.41
N GLY A 67 -6.47 -15.46 -7.99
CA GLY A 67 -6.00 -14.24 -7.33
C GLY A 67 -6.23 -13.01 -8.18
N LEU A 68 -6.16 -11.84 -7.57
CA LEU A 68 -6.48 -10.58 -8.22
C LEU A 68 -5.74 -9.39 -7.63
N THR A 69 -5.71 -8.30 -8.39
CA THR A 69 -5.45 -6.95 -7.91
C THR A 69 -6.39 -5.95 -8.61
N PHE A 70 -7.03 -5.08 -7.82
CA PHE A 70 -8.04 -4.11 -8.27
C PHE A 70 -7.69 -2.70 -7.78
N TRP A 71 -7.80 -1.70 -8.66
CA TRP A 71 -7.43 -0.31 -8.35
C TRP A 71 -8.22 0.72 -9.14
N PHE A 72 -8.21 1.96 -8.67
CA PHE A 72 -8.89 3.10 -9.30
C PHE A 72 -8.07 4.40 -9.14
N PRO A 73 -8.23 5.40 -10.02
CA PRO A 73 -7.56 6.68 -9.88
C PRO A 73 -8.14 7.51 -8.73
N GLY A 74 -7.30 8.34 -8.12
CA GLY A 74 -7.72 9.28 -7.08
C GLY A 74 -6.75 10.46 -6.97
N LEU A 75 -7.10 11.39 -6.10
CA LEU A 75 -6.25 12.54 -5.75
C LEU A 75 -5.76 12.39 -4.32
N GLY A 76 -4.54 12.86 -4.04
CA GLY A 76 -3.99 12.85 -2.68
C GLY A 76 -2.83 13.81 -2.51
N ILE A 77 -2.50 14.11 -1.25
CA ILE A 77 -1.28 14.83 -0.90
C ILE A 77 -0.31 13.78 -0.36
N PRO A 78 0.84 13.56 -1.00
CA PRO A 78 1.80 12.57 -0.52
C PRO A 78 2.38 13.00 0.82
N THR A 79 2.53 12.03 1.72
CA THR A 79 3.16 12.26 3.03
C THR A 79 4.59 11.72 3.07
N THR A 80 5.00 10.95 2.06
CA THR A 80 6.38 10.53 1.81
C THR A 80 6.88 11.06 0.47
N HIS A 81 8.17 10.87 0.17
CA HIS A 81 8.77 11.31 -1.09
C HIS A 81 9.39 10.16 -1.88
N ALA A 82 9.48 10.33 -3.19
CA ALA A 82 10.13 9.37 -4.09
C ALA A 82 11.67 9.34 -3.93
N THR A 83 12.27 10.32 -3.25
CA THR A 83 13.72 10.54 -3.18
C THR A 83 14.42 9.67 -2.14
N GLU A 84 15.02 8.59 -2.63
CA GLU A 84 16.48 8.46 -2.64
C GLU A 84 16.91 8.63 -4.10
N ARG A 85 17.00 9.87 -4.62
CA ARG A 85 17.68 10.08 -5.91
C ARG A 85 19.16 9.92 -5.62
N GLY A 86 19.80 8.90 -6.21
CA GLY A 86 21.26 8.81 -6.22
C GLY A 86 21.82 10.13 -6.75
N GLY A 87 22.85 10.65 -6.08
CA GLY A 87 23.49 11.89 -6.48
C GLY A 87 24.08 11.75 -7.88
N GLU A 88 23.41 12.36 -8.85
CA GLU A 88 24.04 12.94 -10.03
C GLU A 88 23.51 14.37 -10.11
N GLU A 89 24.38 15.32 -9.77
CA GLU A 89 24.19 16.73 -10.05
C GLU A 89 24.06 16.88 -11.57
N GLU A 90 22.85 17.13 -12.07
CA GLU A 90 22.68 17.75 -13.39
C GLU A 90 23.13 19.20 -13.30
N THR A 91 24.44 19.37 -13.45
CA THR A 91 25.07 20.65 -13.74
C THR A 91 24.64 21.11 -15.14
N GLY A 92 23.72 22.07 -15.15
CA GLY A 92 23.62 23.15 -16.13
C GLY A 92 23.67 22.83 -17.63
N ARG A 93 22.53 23.04 -18.30
CA ARG A 93 22.49 23.82 -19.56
C ARG A 93 21.10 24.37 -19.83
N MET A 94 20.92 25.67 -19.54
CA MET A 94 19.83 26.49 -20.06
C MET A 94 19.94 26.53 -21.59
N GLY A 95 19.09 25.77 -22.28
CA GLY A 95 18.88 25.87 -23.71
C GLY A 95 17.61 26.66 -24.00
N ASN A 96 17.76 27.89 -24.47
CA ASN A 96 16.70 28.73 -25.02
C ASN A 96 15.85 27.97 -26.05
N LYS A 97 14.53 27.89 -25.85
CA LYS A 97 13.58 27.56 -26.92
C LYS A 97 12.85 28.83 -27.36
N PRO A 98 12.69 29.07 -28.68
CA PRO A 98 12.06 30.28 -29.19
C PRO A 98 10.53 30.23 -29.05
N ASN A 99 9.95 31.39 -28.72
CA ASN A 99 8.51 31.64 -28.71
C ASN A 99 7.92 31.51 -30.13
N LEU A 100 6.85 30.71 -30.27
CA LEU A 100 5.95 30.75 -31.42
C LEU A 100 4.83 31.78 -31.16
N PRO A 101 4.47 32.64 -32.12
CA PRO A 101 3.45 33.67 -31.90
C PRO A 101 2.04 33.08 -31.98
N ILE A 102 1.23 33.37 -30.97
CA ILE A 102 -0.21 33.09 -30.95
C ILE A 102 -0.91 34.11 -31.84
N SER A 103 -1.57 33.67 -32.92
CA SER A 103 -2.40 34.54 -33.76
C SER A 103 -3.68 34.92 -33.02
N GLN A 104 -3.93 36.22 -32.90
CA GLN A 104 -5.20 36.75 -32.40
C GLN A 104 -6.33 36.48 -33.40
N SER A 105 -7.47 36.02 -32.91
CA SER A 105 -8.75 36.07 -33.61
C SER A 105 -9.81 36.70 -32.70
N PRO A 106 -10.82 37.39 -33.27
CA PRO A 106 -11.33 38.63 -32.72
C PRO A 106 -12.43 38.46 -31.66
N ASN A 107 -12.51 39.48 -30.82
CA ASN A 107 -13.45 39.68 -29.71
C ASN A 107 -14.92 39.40 -30.06
N LEU A 108 -15.57 38.59 -29.23
CA LEU A 108 -17.01 38.62 -28.99
C LEU A 108 -17.26 39.20 -27.58
N PRO A 109 -18.10 40.23 -27.40
CA PRO A 109 -18.37 40.77 -26.08
C PRO A 109 -19.39 39.88 -25.36
N ILE A 110 -18.97 39.12 -24.35
CA ILE A 110 -19.88 38.54 -23.35
C ILE A 110 -19.96 39.52 -22.18
N SER A 111 -20.81 40.53 -22.31
CA SER A 111 -21.29 41.31 -21.18
C SER A 111 -22.44 40.56 -20.51
N ASN A 112 -22.32 40.39 -19.18
CA ASN A 112 -23.36 39.99 -18.21
C ASN A 112 -23.77 38.52 -18.16
N LEU A 113 -22.89 37.71 -17.55
CA LEU A 113 -23.29 36.60 -16.68
C LEU A 113 -22.40 36.69 -15.43
N GLN A 114 -22.84 37.46 -14.43
CA GLN A 114 -22.28 37.35 -13.08
C GLN A 114 -22.67 35.98 -12.52
N SER A 115 -21.75 35.01 -12.62
CA SER A 115 -21.88 33.75 -11.90
C SER A 115 -21.85 34.03 -10.39
N PRO A 116 -22.74 33.44 -9.57
CA PRO A 116 -22.84 33.73 -8.14
C PRO A 116 -21.65 33.21 -7.29
N ILE A 117 -20.54 32.80 -7.92
CA ILE A 117 -19.36 32.21 -7.26
C ILE A 117 -18.35 33.30 -6.81
N SER A 118 -18.50 34.55 -7.26
CA SER A 118 -17.52 35.62 -7.01
C SER A 118 -17.46 36.18 -5.58
N ASN A 119 -18.28 35.68 -4.65
CA ASN A 119 -18.33 36.16 -3.26
C ASN A 119 -17.85 35.13 -2.21
N LEU A 120 -17.14 34.08 -2.62
CA LEU A 120 -16.42 33.25 -1.64
C LEU A 120 -15.20 34.03 -1.15
N PRO A 121 -15.02 34.23 0.18
CA PRO A 121 -13.84 34.90 0.70
C PRO A 121 -12.61 34.11 0.25
N ILE A 122 -11.73 34.76 -0.52
CA ILE A 122 -10.39 34.25 -0.80
C ILE A 122 -9.66 34.28 0.54
N LEU A 123 -9.78 33.18 1.28
CA LEU A 123 -8.90 32.90 2.40
C LEU A 123 -7.48 32.95 1.84
N SER A 124 -6.71 33.93 2.31
CA SER A 124 -5.27 34.03 2.13
C SER A 124 -4.67 32.65 2.35
N SER A 125 -4.31 31.96 1.26
CA SER A 125 -3.80 30.61 1.34
C SER A 125 -2.31 30.70 1.61
N ALA A 126 -1.91 30.42 2.85
CA ALA A 126 -0.67 29.70 3.05
C ALA A 126 -0.68 28.54 2.02
N SER A 127 0.36 28.44 1.19
CA SER A 127 0.41 27.57 0.02
C SER A 127 0.14 26.12 0.41
N ARG A 128 -1.13 25.70 0.41
CA ARG A 128 -1.49 24.32 0.68
C ARG A 128 -0.93 23.47 -0.45
N PRO A 129 -0.26 22.34 -0.14
CA PRO A 129 0.25 21.47 -1.18
C PRO A 129 -0.90 21.02 -2.09
N SER A 130 -0.70 21.15 -3.40
CA SER A 130 -1.71 20.76 -4.38
C SER A 130 -1.80 19.24 -4.45
N PRO A 131 -3.01 18.67 -4.51
CA PRO A 131 -3.16 17.23 -4.63
C PRO A 131 -2.58 16.73 -5.96
N LEU A 132 -1.91 15.58 -5.90
CA LEU A 132 -1.38 14.86 -7.05
C LEU A 132 -2.32 13.72 -7.43
N LEU A 133 -2.31 13.37 -8.72
CA LEU A 133 -2.93 12.14 -9.22
C LEU A 133 -2.18 10.93 -8.67
N LYS A 134 -2.94 9.96 -8.16
CA LYS A 134 -2.44 8.67 -7.68
C LYS A 134 -3.35 7.54 -8.12
N MET A 135 -2.85 6.32 -8.03
CA MET A 135 -3.69 5.13 -8.08
C MET A 135 -3.96 4.61 -6.67
N CYS A 136 -5.22 4.35 -6.35
CA CYS A 136 -5.66 3.72 -5.12
C CYS A 136 -5.75 2.21 -5.37
N SER A 137 -4.79 1.44 -4.88
CA SER A 137 -4.88 -0.02 -4.90
C SER A 137 -5.88 -0.44 -3.82
N HIS A 138 -7.00 -1.02 -4.24
CA HIS A 138 -8.11 -1.30 -3.33
C HIS A 138 -8.04 -2.72 -2.78
N MET A 139 -7.84 -3.70 -3.65
CA MET A 139 -7.84 -5.11 -3.28
C MET A 139 -6.67 -5.81 -3.93
N ALA A 140 -6.05 -6.71 -3.18
CA ALA A 140 -5.07 -7.67 -3.68
C ALA A 140 -5.17 -8.94 -2.85
N GLY A 141 -5.45 -10.07 -3.50
CA GLY A 141 -5.73 -11.31 -2.79
C GLY A 141 -5.46 -12.53 -3.64
N VAL A 142 -5.19 -13.64 -2.98
CA VAL A 142 -4.92 -14.95 -3.59
C VAL A 142 -5.64 -16.00 -2.76
N LEU A 143 -6.31 -16.95 -3.42
CA LEU A 143 -6.98 -18.06 -2.76
C LEU A 143 -5.98 -18.86 -1.90
N PRO A 144 -6.40 -19.36 -0.72
CA PRO A 144 -5.51 -20.03 0.22
C PRO A 144 -4.61 -21.12 -0.40
N ALA A 145 -5.15 -21.96 -1.30
CA ALA A 145 -4.40 -23.04 -1.93
C ALA A 145 -3.28 -22.58 -2.90
N TRP A 146 -3.32 -21.32 -3.36
CA TRP A 146 -2.31 -20.69 -4.24
C TRP A 146 -1.38 -19.72 -3.50
N GLN A 147 -1.59 -19.50 -2.20
CA GLN A 147 -0.70 -18.67 -1.39
C GLN A 147 0.68 -19.31 -1.20
N GLY A 148 1.68 -18.50 -0.82
CA GLY A 148 3.06 -18.97 -0.63
C GLY A 148 3.85 -19.23 -1.92
N ARG A 149 3.23 -19.08 -3.09
CA ARG A 149 3.86 -19.33 -4.42
C ARG A 149 4.37 -18.06 -5.12
N GLY A 150 4.46 -16.94 -4.40
CA GLY A 150 4.89 -15.66 -4.96
C GLY A 150 3.85 -14.91 -5.81
N LEU A 151 2.64 -15.46 -5.96
CA LEU A 151 1.59 -14.91 -6.84
C LEU A 151 1.16 -13.48 -6.47
N GLY A 152 1.08 -13.15 -5.18
CA GLY A 152 0.75 -11.80 -4.72
C GLY A 152 1.73 -10.73 -5.23
N VAL A 153 3.03 -11.03 -5.26
CA VAL A 153 4.02 -10.11 -5.84
C VAL A 153 3.88 -10.03 -7.34
N ARG A 154 3.70 -11.16 -8.05
CA ARG A 154 3.46 -11.16 -9.50
C ARG A 154 2.26 -10.28 -9.88
N LEU A 155 1.16 -10.37 -9.13
CA LEU A 155 -0.03 -9.54 -9.33
C LEU A 155 0.28 -8.06 -9.13
N LYS A 156 0.96 -7.69 -8.03
CA LYS A 156 1.33 -6.30 -7.75
C LYS A 156 2.31 -5.73 -8.79
N LEU A 157 3.25 -6.53 -9.28
CA LEU A 157 4.15 -6.12 -10.37
C LEU A 157 3.40 -5.92 -11.69
N ALA A 158 2.46 -6.80 -12.02
CA ALA A 158 1.60 -6.61 -13.19
C ALA A 158 0.74 -5.34 -13.06
N GLN A 159 0.23 -5.04 -11.86
CA GLN A 159 -0.43 -3.76 -11.57
C GLN A 159 0.52 -2.56 -11.78
N ARG A 160 1.75 -2.63 -11.26
CA ARG A 160 2.76 -1.57 -11.46
C ARG A 160 3.01 -1.32 -12.94
N ASP A 161 3.22 -2.38 -13.72
CA ASP A 161 3.51 -2.26 -15.15
C ASP A 161 2.32 -1.66 -15.90
N ALA A 162 1.08 -2.09 -15.57
CA ALA A 162 -0.13 -1.52 -16.13
C ALA A 162 -0.32 -0.03 -15.80
N ILE A 163 -0.04 0.38 -14.55
CA ILE A 163 -0.15 1.78 -14.12
C ILE A 163 0.91 2.64 -14.82
N LEU A 164 2.17 2.20 -14.84
CA LEU A 164 3.25 2.93 -15.50
C LEU A 164 2.99 3.07 -17.02
N ALA A 165 2.42 2.06 -17.66
CA ALA A 165 2.05 2.12 -19.07
C ALA A 165 0.99 3.19 -19.38
N GLN A 166 0.17 3.61 -18.41
CA GLN A 166 -0.76 4.73 -18.60
C GLN A 166 -0.06 6.09 -18.69
N GLY A 167 1.16 6.21 -18.15
CA GLY A 167 1.95 7.44 -18.19
C GLY A 167 1.41 8.63 -17.38
N MET A 168 0.39 8.41 -16.53
CA MET A 168 -0.31 9.48 -15.81
C MET A 168 0.28 9.78 -14.42
N THR A 169 0.78 8.76 -13.72
CA THR A 169 1.35 8.86 -12.38
C THR A 169 2.22 7.64 -12.10
N ASP A 170 3.18 7.80 -11.19
CA ASP A 170 3.97 6.70 -10.64
C ASP A 170 3.70 6.50 -9.14
N TRP A 171 2.65 7.11 -8.60
CA TRP A 171 2.30 7.02 -7.19
C TRP A 171 1.07 6.13 -6.97
N VAL A 172 1.25 5.09 -6.16
CA VAL A 172 0.16 4.18 -5.74
C VAL A 172 0.03 4.22 -4.22
N THR A 173 -1.21 4.18 -3.73
CA THR A 173 -1.50 4.12 -2.28
C THR A 173 -2.46 3.00 -1.96
N TRP A 174 -2.33 2.40 -0.78
CA TRP A 174 -3.33 1.51 -0.19
C TRP A 174 -3.17 1.44 1.32
N THR A 175 -4.17 0.88 1.98
CA THR A 175 -4.16 0.58 3.41
C THR A 175 -3.98 -0.92 3.65
N TYR A 176 -3.35 -1.28 4.76
CA TYR A 176 -3.31 -2.67 5.24
C TYR A 176 -3.27 -2.71 6.76
N ASP A 177 -3.64 -3.85 7.37
CA ASP A 177 -3.49 -4.05 8.81
C ASP A 177 -2.00 -4.32 9.13
N PRO A 178 -1.32 -3.42 9.87
CA PRO A 178 0.11 -3.56 10.17
C PRO A 178 0.46 -4.74 11.09
N LEU A 179 -0.52 -5.40 11.71
CA LEU A 179 -0.26 -6.59 12.53
C LEU A 179 -0.11 -7.87 11.69
N PHE A 180 -0.55 -7.88 10.43
CA PHE A 180 -0.37 -9.04 9.58
C PHE A 180 1.04 -9.05 8.97
N ARG A 181 1.93 -9.85 9.54
CA ARG A 181 3.31 -10.07 9.04
C ARG A 181 3.38 -10.31 7.53
N VAL A 182 2.48 -11.12 6.98
CA VAL A 182 2.45 -11.40 5.53
C VAL A 182 2.24 -10.15 4.69
N ASN A 183 1.41 -9.21 5.18
CA ASN A 183 1.18 -7.92 4.54
C ASN A 183 2.39 -7.00 4.73
N ALA A 184 3.00 -7.00 5.91
CA ALA A 184 4.22 -6.26 6.20
C ALA A 184 5.36 -6.63 5.23
N VAL A 185 5.61 -7.93 5.08
CA VAL A 185 6.65 -8.47 4.18
C VAL A 185 6.32 -8.17 2.72
N LEU A 186 5.05 -8.35 2.30
CA LEU A 186 4.65 -8.02 0.93
C LEU A 186 4.83 -6.52 0.64
N ASN A 187 4.18 -5.67 1.42
CA ASN A 187 4.02 -4.24 1.12
C ASN A 187 5.34 -3.48 1.30
N ILE A 188 6.02 -3.69 2.43
CA ILE A 188 7.18 -2.88 2.80
C ILE A 188 8.46 -3.54 2.29
N HIS A 189 8.68 -4.82 2.63
CA HIS A 189 9.93 -5.49 2.31
C HIS A 189 10.09 -5.85 0.82
N ARG A 190 9.10 -6.50 0.22
CA ARG A 190 9.18 -7.02 -1.16
C ARG A 190 8.86 -5.97 -2.21
N LEU A 191 7.79 -5.18 -2.02
CA LEU A 191 7.40 -4.14 -2.98
C LEU A 191 8.18 -2.84 -2.79
N GLY A 192 8.77 -2.62 -1.60
CA GLY A 192 9.52 -1.41 -1.30
C GLY A 192 8.64 -0.19 -1.03
N ALA A 193 7.35 -0.37 -0.74
CA ALA A 193 6.49 0.73 -0.32
C ALA A 193 6.96 1.29 1.02
N VAL A 194 6.66 2.56 1.27
CA VAL A 194 7.01 3.26 2.51
C VAL A 194 5.75 3.75 3.21
N CYS A 195 5.84 4.01 4.51
CA CYS A 195 4.68 4.42 5.30
C CYS A 195 5.08 5.36 6.43
N ASN A 196 4.37 6.48 6.54
CA ASN A 196 4.37 7.34 7.74
C ASN A 196 2.93 7.76 8.12
N THR A 197 1.92 7.01 7.67
CA THR A 197 0.52 7.33 7.94
C THR A 197 -0.15 6.15 8.64
N TYR A 198 -0.49 6.36 9.91
CA TYR A 198 -1.32 5.46 10.70
C TYR A 198 -2.76 5.99 10.76
N LYS A 199 -3.74 5.10 10.61
CA LYS A 199 -5.16 5.42 10.65
C LYS A 199 -5.85 4.54 11.68
N ARG A 200 -6.36 5.14 12.75
CA ARG A 200 -7.14 4.44 13.78
C ARG A 200 -8.51 4.08 13.23
N ASP A 201 -8.94 2.85 13.50
CA ASP A 201 -10.28 2.32 13.21
C ASP A 201 -10.86 2.74 11.84
N TRP A 202 -10.04 2.64 10.80
CA TRP A 202 -10.28 3.29 9.52
C TRP A 202 -11.53 2.81 8.78
N TYR A 203 -11.91 1.55 8.99
CA TYR A 203 -13.10 0.92 8.40
C TYR A 203 -14.21 0.68 9.43
N GLY A 204 -14.05 1.14 10.68
CA GLY A 204 -14.96 0.84 11.78
C GLY A 204 -15.09 -0.66 12.05
N VAL A 205 -16.32 -1.09 12.37
CA VAL A 205 -16.64 -2.49 12.65
C VAL A 205 -16.60 -3.31 11.36
N MET A 206 -15.60 -4.17 11.24
CA MET A 206 -15.51 -5.14 10.15
C MET A 206 -16.19 -6.46 10.54
N LYS A 207 -16.84 -7.08 9.56
CA LYS A 207 -17.53 -8.39 9.72
C LYS A 207 -16.82 -9.53 8.98
N ASP A 208 -15.70 -9.24 8.33
CA ASP A 208 -14.93 -10.24 7.58
C ASP A 208 -14.25 -11.26 8.52
N GLY A 209 -13.91 -12.43 7.98
CA GLY A 209 -13.30 -13.51 8.78
C GLY A 209 -11.92 -13.18 9.35
N LEU A 210 -11.29 -12.07 8.93
CA LEU A 210 -9.91 -11.70 9.29
C LEU A 210 -9.83 -10.62 10.38
N ASN A 211 -10.77 -9.67 10.40
CA ASN A 211 -10.70 -8.47 11.23
C ASN A 211 -11.90 -8.29 12.16
N ALA A 212 -12.84 -9.23 12.19
CA ALA A 212 -14.01 -9.14 13.07
C ALA A 212 -13.62 -8.91 14.55
N GLY A 213 -14.30 -7.96 15.19
CA GLY A 213 -14.23 -7.74 16.64
C GLY A 213 -13.04 -6.91 17.15
N VAL A 214 -12.23 -6.31 16.28
CA VAL A 214 -11.10 -5.46 16.68
C VAL A 214 -11.08 -4.13 15.91
N PRO A 215 -10.48 -3.06 16.47
CA PRO A 215 -10.29 -1.80 15.74
C PRO A 215 -9.58 -2.04 14.42
N SER A 216 -10.16 -1.48 13.36
CA SER A 216 -9.72 -1.64 11.97
C SER A 216 -8.56 -0.71 11.62
N ASP A 217 -7.57 -0.62 12.50
CA ASP A 217 -6.43 0.27 12.29
C ASP A 217 -5.65 -0.13 11.03
N ARG A 218 -5.16 0.87 10.30
CA ARG A 218 -4.47 0.69 9.03
C ARG A 218 -3.21 1.55 8.93
N CYS A 219 -2.18 0.99 8.33
CA CYS A 219 -1.11 1.78 7.73
C CYS A 219 -1.48 2.09 6.28
N GLN A 220 -1.45 3.37 5.90
CA GLN A 220 -1.51 3.77 4.50
C GLN A 220 -0.10 3.87 3.96
N VAL A 221 0.21 3.09 2.93
CA VAL A 221 1.52 3.12 2.27
C VAL A 221 1.49 4.01 1.04
N ASP A 222 2.66 4.54 0.73
CA ASP A 222 3.00 5.14 -0.54
C ASP A 222 3.96 4.21 -1.30
N TRP A 223 3.62 3.91 -2.55
CA TRP A 223 4.43 3.10 -3.44
C TRP A 223 4.78 3.91 -4.68
N TRP A 224 5.98 4.50 -4.63
CA TRP A 224 6.57 5.29 -5.69
C TRP A 224 7.21 4.37 -6.72
N LEU A 225 6.46 4.03 -7.76
CA LEU A 225 6.74 2.94 -8.70
C LEU A 225 8.08 3.07 -9.40
N THR A 226 8.57 4.29 -9.63
CA THR A 226 9.84 4.58 -10.30
C THR A 226 10.99 4.92 -9.34
N SER A 227 10.73 5.03 -8.04
CA SER A 227 11.77 5.33 -7.05
C SER A 227 12.89 4.29 -7.07
N ALA A 228 14.13 4.72 -6.82
CA ALA A 228 15.29 3.84 -6.80
C ALA A 228 15.12 2.68 -5.81
N ARG A 229 14.49 2.94 -4.66
CA ARG A 229 14.11 1.91 -3.67
C ARG A 229 13.23 0.83 -4.28
N VAL A 230 12.10 1.21 -4.89
CA VAL A 230 11.15 0.26 -5.46
C VAL A 230 11.81 -0.51 -6.60
N VAL A 231 12.50 0.17 -7.52
CA VAL A 231 13.22 -0.47 -8.64
C VAL A 231 14.22 -1.51 -8.13
N ARG A 232 15.01 -1.20 -7.10
CA ARG A 232 15.95 -2.16 -6.48
C ARG A 232 15.23 -3.34 -5.84
N ARG A 233 14.14 -3.11 -5.10
CA ARG A 233 13.40 -4.19 -4.41
C ARG A 233 12.74 -5.16 -5.38
N VAL A 234 12.07 -4.65 -6.41
CA VAL A 234 11.39 -5.50 -7.40
C VAL A 234 12.39 -6.25 -8.30
N ALA A 235 13.59 -5.71 -8.51
CA ALA A 235 14.65 -6.39 -9.25
C ALA A 235 15.26 -7.57 -8.45
N ARG A 236 15.42 -7.43 -7.13
CA ARG A 236 15.98 -8.48 -6.24
C ARG A 236 15.13 -9.74 -6.18
N ASP A 237 13.81 -9.63 -6.34
CA ASP A 237 12.91 -10.79 -6.32
C ASP A 237 13.15 -11.77 -7.51
N LYS A 238 13.97 -11.38 -8.50
CA LYS A 238 14.46 -12.27 -9.58
C LYS A 238 15.65 -13.16 -9.16
N GLY A 239 16.22 -12.99 -7.95
CA GLY A 239 17.33 -13.81 -7.47
C GLY A 239 17.61 -13.68 -5.97
N ARG A 240 17.40 -14.78 -5.23
CA ARG A 240 17.74 -15.06 -3.82
C ARG A 240 16.94 -14.34 -2.72
N ARG A 241 16.59 -15.14 -1.70
CA ARG A 241 15.86 -14.82 -0.45
C ARG A 241 16.76 -14.14 0.59
N ASP A 242 17.49 -13.10 0.20
CA ASP A 242 18.33 -12.41 1.19
C ASP A 242 17.48 -11.40 1.97
N LEU A 243 16.91 -11.87 3.08
CA LEU A 243 16.25 -11.02 4.08
C LEU A 243 17.26 -10.24 4.93
N GLY A 244 18.57 -10.49 4.75
CA GLY A 244 19.65 -9.92 5.55
C GLY A 244 20.37 -8.76 4.86
N GLY A 245 19.76 -7.58 4.85
CA GLY A 245 20.55 -6.35 4.74
C GLY A 245 21.39 -6.17 6.01
N ALA A 246 22.60 -5.61 5.90
CA ALA A 246 23.34 -5.20 7.09
C ALA A 246 22.48 -4.20 7.89
N LEU A 247 22.14 -4.56 9.12
CA LEU A 247 21.37 -3.69 10.00
C LEU A 247 22.26 -2.54 10.48
N PRO A 248 21.69 -1.34 10.69
CA PRO A 248 22.42 -0.24 11.33
C PRO A 248 23.00 -0.70 12.67
N ALA A 249 24.26 -0.36 12.94
CA ALA A 249 24.94 -0.75 14.18
C ALA A 249 24.28 -0.13 15.43
N ASP A 250 23.62 1.01 15.25
CA ASP A 250 22.92 1.81 16.25
C ASP A 250 21.41 1.55 16.30
N LEU A 251 20.92 0.49 15.63
CA LEU A 251 19.50 0.12 15.58
C LEU A 251 18.93 -0.09 16.99
N GLN A 252 17.92 0.70 17.34
CA GLN A 252 17.13 0.48 18.56
C GLN A 252 16.08 -0.60 18.30
N VAL A 253 16.23 -1.77 18.93
CA VAL A 253 15.23 -2.85 18.83
C VAL A 253 14.27 -2.79 20.01
N LEU A 254 12.98 -2.54 19.74
CA LEU A 254 11.97 -2.54 20.81
C LEU A 254 11.69 -4.00 21.24
N PRO A 255 11.71 -4.28 22.56
CA PRO A 255 11.69 -5.65 23.05
C PRO A 255 10.29 -6.28 23.00
N THR A 256 10.28 -7.61 22.95
CA THR A 256 9.10 -8.45 23.20
C THR A 256 9.45 -9.49 24.25
N VAL A 257 8.45 -9.95 25.00
CA VAL A 257 8.61 -11.01 26.00
C VAL A 257 7.83 -12.25 25.60
N ALA A 258 8.24 -13.42 26.10
CA ALA A 258 7.48 -14.65 25.90
C ALA A 258 6.09 -14.52 26.58
N SER A 259 5.05 -14.97 25.88
CA SER A 259 3.67 -15.04 26.37
C SER A 259 3.13 -16.44 26.09
N GLY A 260 3.23 -17.30 27.11
CA GLY A 260 2.99 -18.73 26.95
C GLY A 260 4.03 -19.40 26.04
N PRO A 261 3.78 -20.65 25.59
CA PRO A 261 4.75 -21.43 24.82
C PRO A 261 4.86 -21.02 23.35
N ASN A 262 3.84 -20.34 22.81
CA ASN A 262 3.68 -20.18 21.36
C ASN A 262 3.72 -18.73 20.88
N PHE A 263 3.61 -17.76 21.78
CA PHE A 263 3.46 -16.36 21.40
C PHE A 263 4.44 -15.45 22.14
N ARG A 264 4.66 -14.29 21.55
CA ARG A 264 5.32 -13.15 22.17
C ARG A 264 4.28 -12.09 22.51
N ALA A 265 4.54 -11.31 23.55
CA ALA A 265 3.80 -10.10 23.89
C ALA A 265 4.65 -8.86 23.64
N PRO A 266 4.04 -7.74 23.20
CA PRO A 266 4.74 -6.47 23.13
C PRO A 266 5.07 -6.00 24.54
N VAL A 267 6.22 -5.33 24.71
CA VAL A 267 6.53 -4.63 25.95
C VAL A 267 6.14 -3.16 25.78
N GLU A 268 5.47 -2.60 26.77
CA GLU A 268 5.19 -1.17 26.83
C GLU A 268 6.49 -0.42 27.14
N VAL A 269 7.08 0.15 26.09
CA VAL A 269 8.28 0.99 26.15
C VAL A 269 8.08 2.21 25.28
N GLU A 270 8.63 3.33 25.72
CA GLU A 270 8.73 4.55 24.94
C GLU A 270 10.00 4.48 24.06
N PRO A 271 9.89 4.49 22.72
CA PRO A 271 11.05 4.47 21.84
C PRO A 271 11.86 5.78 21.98
N THR A 272 13.18 5.70 21.79
CA THR A 272 14.04 6.88 21.76
C THR A 272 14.12 7.37 20.32
N LEU A 273 13.40 8.45 20.02
CA LEU A 273 13.26 8.97 18.65
C LEU A 273 14.29 10.09 18.39
N ASP A 274 15.59 9.77 18.48
CA ASP A 274 16.71 10.72 18.41
C ASP A 274 17.44 10.77 17.05
N GLY A 275 16.84 10.17 16.03
CA GLY A 275 17.36 10.06 14.66
C GLY A 275 17.90 8.68 14.34
N ARG A 276 18.20 7.86 15.35
CA ARG A 276 18.64 6.47 15.14
C ARG A 276 17.50 5.60 14.61
N PRO A 277 17.78 4.63 13.72
CA PRO A 277 16.76 3.69 13.25
C PRO A 277 16.12 2.91 14.41
N VAL A 278 14.81 2.65 14.31
CA VAL A 278 14.03 1.90 15.30
C VAL A 278 13.40 0.67 14.66
N ALA A 279 13.55 -0.49 15.29
CA ALA A 279 12.87 -1.72 14.92
C ALA A 279 11.65 -1.94 15.84
N VAL A 280 10.45 -1.84 15.27
CA VAL A 280 9.16 -2.01 15.97
C VAL A 280 8.64 -3.44 15.75
N PRO A 281 8.39 -4.24 16.80
CA PRO A 281 8.01 -5.64 16.66
C PRO A 281 6.62 -5.82 16.05
N ILE A 282 6.46 -6.92 15.32
CA ILE A 282 5.21 -7.38 14.71
C ILE A 282 4.94 -8.79 15.25
N PRO A 283 3.69 -9.14 15.60
CA PRO A 283 3.37 -10.51 15.98
C PRO A 283 3.64 -11.47 14.82
N ASP A 284 4.11 -12.67 15.13
CA ASP A 284 4.33 -13.69 14.11
C ASP A 284 3.02 -14.05 13.41
N ASP A 285 1.97 -14.38 14.16
CA ASP A 285 0.66 -14.73 13.61
C ASP A 285 -0.46 -14.09 14.44
N ILE A 286 -0.87 -12.87 14.05
CA ILE A 286 -1.95 -12.15 14.72
C ILE A 286 -3.29 -12.91 14.65
N ALA A 287 -3.54 -13.70 13.60
CA ALA A 287 -4.78 -14.44 13.48
C ALA A 287 -4.82 -15.60 14.48
N ALA A 288 -3.70 -16.32 14.66
CA ALA A 288 -3.57 -17.36 15.68
C ALA A 288 -3.66 -16.77 17.11
N ILE A 289 -3.02 -15.62 17.33
CA ILE A 289 -3.10 -14.90 18.61
C ILE A 289 -4.55 -14.53 18.92
N ARG A 290 -5.26 -13.85 18.00
CA ARG A 290 -6.66 -13.41 18.23
C ARG A 290 -7.62 -14.58 18.52
N ARG A 291 -7.40 -15.75 17.91
CA ARG A 291 -8.18 -16.97 18.19
C ARG A 291 -7.91 -17.56 19.57
N SER A 292 -6.67 -17.44 20.06
CA SER A 292 -6.23 -18.09 21.30
C SER A 292 -6.35 -17.17 22.52
N ASP A 293 -6.08 -15.88 22.32
CA ASP A 293 -6.06 -14.84 23.34
C ASP A 293 -6.38 -13.48 22.70
N ALA A 294 -7.67 -13.10 22.75
CA ALA A 294 -8.14 -11.82 22.24
C ALA A 294 -7.53 -10.62 23.00
N GLY A 295 -7.20 -10.78 24.28
CA GLY A 295 -6.56 -9.75 25.10
C GLY A 295 -5.14 -9.46 24.61
N LEU A 296 -4.35 -10.49 24.35
CA LEU A 296 -3.03 -10.35 23.73
C LEU A 296 -3.13 -9.75 22.32
N GLY A 297 -4.14 -10.14 21.53
CA GLY A 297 -4.41 -9.52 20.23
C GLY A 297 -4.67 -8.01 20.31
N MET A 298 -5.40 -7.57 21.34
CA MET A 298 -5.64 -6.15 21.61
C MET A 298 -4.36 -5.43 22.11
N ALA A 299 -3.57 -6.07 22.98
CA ALA A 299 -2.31 -5.52 23.45
C ALA A 299 -1.34 -5.22 22.29
N TRP A 300 -1.23 -6.15 21.33
CA TRP A 300 -0.49 -5.93 20.08
C TRP A 300 -1.02 -4.74 19.27
N ARG A 301 -2.34 -4.60 19.15
CA ARG A 301 -2.96 -3.48 18.43
C ARG A 301 -2.60 -2.14 19.06
N LEU A 302 -2.71 -2.03 20.38
CA LEU A 302 -2.46 -0.78 21.10
C LEU A 302 -0.96 -0.41 21.09
N ALA A 303 -0.07 -1.39 21.29
CA ALA A 303 1.37 -1.16 21.20
C ALA A 303 1.79 -0.67 19.81
N MET A 304 1.34 -1.35 18.74
CA MET A 304 1.62 -0.96 17.35
C MET A 304 1.12 0.46 17.05
N ARG A 305 -0.09 0.81 17.53
CA ARG A 305 -0.67 2.16 17.39
C ARG A 305 0.24 3.20 18.02
N GLN A 306 0.61 3.00 19.30
CA GLN A 306 1.45 3.93 20.04
C GLN A 306 2.81 4.13 19.36
N HIS A 307 3.52 3.04 19.07
CA HIS A 307 4.87 3.10 18.49
C HIS A 307 4.89 3.78 17.12
N LEU A 308 3.95 3.43 16.23
CA LEU A 308 3.93 3.99 14.88
C LEU A 308 3.49 5.45 14.87
N GLU A 309 2.48 5.83 15.66
CA GLU A 309 2.01 7.22 15.70
C GLU A 309 3.07 8.16 16.28
N GLN A 310 3.76 7.77 17.36
CA GLN A 310 4.85 8.57 17.93
C GLN A 310 6.02 8.72 16.95
N ALA A 311 6.43 7.63 16.31
CA ALA A 311 7.53 7.68 15.35
C ALA A 311 7.16 8.52 14.11
N PHE A 312 5.96 8.35 13.55
CA PHE A 312 5.52 9.12 12.38
C PHE A 312 5.37 10.61 12.69
N ALA A 313 4.89 10.96 13.89
CA ALA A 313 4.80 12.35 14.35
C ALA A 313 6.16 13.05 14.49
N THR A 314 7.26 12.28 14.61
CA THR A 314 8.64 12.78 14.72
C THR A 314 9.42 12.65 13.41
N GLY A 315 8.74 12.36 12.29
CA GLY A 315 9.36 12.32 10.96
C GLY A 315 9.96 10.97 10.55
N TYR A 316 9.77 9.92 11.35
CA TYR A 316 10.18 8.57 10.93
C TYR A 316 9.26 8.04 9.84
N VAL A 317 9.86 7.28 8.94
CA VAL A 317 9.18 6.52 7.89
C VAL A 317 9.49 5.05 8.09
N MET A 318 8.46 4.23 8.09
CA MET A 318 8.57 2.78 7.97
C MET A 318 9.08 2.45 6.58
N THR A 319 10.29 1.91 6.52
CA THR A 319 10.99 1.63 5.27
C THR A 319 11.14 0.14 5.02
N ASP A 320 11.37 -0.71 6.02
CA ASP A 320 11.53 -2.17 5.81
C ASP A 320 10.69 -3.02 6.77
N CYS A 321 10.62 -4.32 6.49
CA CYS A 321 10.15 -5.33 7.43
C CYS A 321 11.10 -6.53 7.36
N VAL A 322 11.73 -6.86 8.50
CA VAL A 322 12.82 -7.84 8.56
C VAL A 322 12.65 -8.77 9.76
N GLN A 323 13.28 -9.94 9.70
CA GLN A 323 13.36 -10.86 10.82
C GLN A 323 14.69 -10.66 11.55
N LEU A 324 14.63 -10.38 12.86
CA LEU A 324 15.79 -10.06 13.70
C LEU A 324 16.14 -11.24 14.61
N GLY A 325 16.70 -12.31 14.04
CA GLY A 325 17.07 -13.53 14.79
C GLY A 325 15.91 -14.02 15.67
N ASP A 326 16.20 -14.26 16.95
CA ASP A 326 15.22 -14.73 17.94
C ASP A 326 14.21 -13.66 18.37
N ALA A 327 14.45 -12.39 18.07
CA ALA A 327 13.53 -11.29 18.40
C ALA A 327 12.27 -11.33 17.50
N GLY A 328 12.32 -12.01 16.36
CA GLY A 328 11.18 -12.15 15.44
C GLY A 328 11.08 -11.00 14.42
N TRP A 329 9.88 -10.81 13.87
CA TRP A 329 9.64 -9.83 12.81
C TRP A 329 9.47 -8.41 13.31
N HIS A 330 10.09 -7.46 12.63
CA HIS A 330 10.06 -6.04 12.97
C HIS A 330 9.90 -5.16 11.74
N TYR A 331 9.15 -4.08 11.87
CA TYR A 331 9.26 -2.94 10.96
C TYR A 331 10.53 -2.17 11.26
N LEU A 332 11.28 -1.77 10.23
CA LEU A 332 12.37 -0.80 10.35
C LEU A 332 11.84 0.59 10.03
N LEU A 333 12.01 1.50 10.99
CA LEU A 333 11.67 2.91 10.88
C LEU A 333 12.97 3.72 10.84
N THR A 334 13.06 4.66 9.91
CA THR A 334 14.21 5.55 9.74
C THR A 334 13.73 6.99 9.61
N LEU A 335 14.47 7.93 10.17
CA LEU A 335 14.15 9.35 10.01
C LEU A 335 14.25 9.75 8.53
N GLN A 336 13.20 10.37 8.00
CA GLN A 336 13.23 10.88 6.63
C GLN A 336 14.16 12.10 6.61
N SER A 337 15.24 12.03 5.83
CA SER A 337 16.08 13.20 5.57
C SER A 337 15.26 14.23 4.77
N GLU A 338 15.29 15.49 5.20
CA GLU A 338 14.72 16.62 4.46
C GLU A 338 15.34 16.76 3.06
#